data_AF-A0A7W1YJY8-F1
#
_entry.id   AF-A0A7W1YJY8-F1
#
_cell.length_a   1.000
_cell.length_b   1.000
_cell.length_c   1.000
_cell.angle_alpha   90.00
_cell.angle_beta   90.00
_cell.angle_gamma   90.00
#
_symmetry.space_group_name_H-M   'P 1'
#
loop_
_entity.id
_entity.type
_entity.pdbx_description
1 polymer ?
#
loop_
_entity_poly.entity_id
_entity_poly.type
_entity_poly.pdbx_seq_one_letter_code
_entity_poly.pdbx_strand_id
1 'polypeptide(L)'
;MQHLRTYDTLAKAEIDRGLLSANGVEAALDGSDSATLGDALRREVRLLVREDQHALALTILADESVGPAGDVQVHRGTMTDLERFAVVLIRTMGMFMMVGGLIYITYIGENMTRIAGERIELVNPTRVKVIWEIVRLAFDLVVGGVMIGYAESLARCVCWGIDRGRRPAG
;
A
#
# COMPACT_ATOMS: atom_id res chain seq x y z
N MET A 1 24.75 20.30 29.70
CA MET A 1 23.96 19.76 28.58
C MET A 1 23.93 20.81 27.49
N GLN A 2 24.32 20.46 26.27
CA GLN A 2 24.28 21.30 25.08
C GLN A 2 23.14 20.87 24.15
N HIS A 3 22.56 21.84 23.45
CA HIS A 3 21.54 21.58 22.46
C HIS A 3 22.13 20.90 21.22
N LEU A 4 21.42 19.87 20.74
CA LEU A 4 21.81 19.11 19.56
C LEU A 4 20.89 19.42 18.39
N ARG A 5 19.57 19.28 18.58
CA ARG A 5 18.56 19.43 17.53
C ARG A 5 17.18 19.72 18.12
N THR A 6 16.33 20.36 17.33
CA THR A 6 14.93 20.63 17.66
C THR A 6 14.00 19.81 16.74
N TYR A 7 12.95 19.25 17.31
CA TYR A 7 11.94 18.44 16.62
C TYR A 7 10.56 19.05 16.77
N ASP A 8 9.71 18.82 15.78
CA ASP A 8 8.30 19.22 15.77
C ASP A 8 7.41 18.32 16.62
N THR A 9 7.87 17.10 16.94
CA THR A 9 7.13 16.15 17.76
C THR A 9 8.03 15.42 18.75
N LEU A 10 7.46 15.04 19.90
CA LEU A 10 8.12 14.23 20.91
C LEU A 10 8.57 12.88 20.36
N ALA A 11 7.73 12.23 19.55
CA ALA A 11 8.03 10.91 18.97
C ALA A 11 9.32 10.89 18.15
N LYS A 12 9.58 11.93 17.32
CA LYS A 12 10.83 12.01 16.56
C LYS A 12 12.03 12.25 17.47
N ALA A 13 11.88 13.07 18.50
CA ALA A 13 12.95 13.32 19.47
C ALA A 13 13.29 12.06 20.29
N GLU A 14 12.29 11.21 20.59
CA GLU A 14 12.48 9.95 21.30
C GLU A 14 13.21 8.89 20.47
N ILE A 15 13.00 8.86 19.15
CA ILE A 15 13.73 7.97 18.23
C ILE A 15 15.23 8.29 18.28
N ASP A 16 15.59 9.56 18.07
CA ASP A 16 16.99 9.98 18.06
C ASP A 16 17.62 9.86 19.46
N ARG A 17 16.85 10.11 20.54
CA ARG A 17 17.30 9.82 21.91
C ARG A 17 17.60 8.32 22.10
N GLY A 18 16.75 7.44 21.58
CA GLY A 18 16.93 6.00 21.65
C GLY A 18 18.18 5.53 20.90
N LEU A 19 18.42 6.08 19.71
CA LEU A 19 19.61 5.83 18.90
C LEU A 19 20.89 6.26 19.64
N LEU A 20 20.89 7.46 20.22
CA LEU A 20 22.01 7.95 21.03
C LEU A 20 22.25 7.06 22.24
N SER A 21 21.18 6.66 22.94
CA SER A 21 21.27 5.77 24.10
C SER A 21 21.84 4.39 23.75
N ALA A 22 21.44 3.81 22.60
CA ALA A 22 21.98 2.55 22.11
C ALA A 22 23.48 2.60 21.82
N ASN A 23 24.00 3.79 21.50
CA ASN A 23 25.43 4.06 21.28
C ASN A 23 26.14 4.60 22.54
N GLY A 24 25.51 4.52 23.71
CA GLY A 24 26.11 4.94 24.99
C GLY A 24 26.19 6.46 25.19
N VAL A 25 25.47 7.24 24.39
CA VAL A 25 25.36 8.70 24.54
C VAL A 25 24.14 9.04 25.40
N GLU A 26 24.37 9.81 26.46
CA GLU A 26 23.30 10.24 27.37
C GLU A 26 22.64 11.51 26.81
N ALA A 27 21.33 11.42 26.54
CA ALA A 27 20.56 12.50 25.97
C ALA A 27 19.26 12.76 26.77
N ALA A 28 18.96 14.03 26.98
CA ALA A 28 17.75 14.51 27.64
C ALA A 28 16.84 15.25 26.65
N LEU A 29 15.54 15.24 26.93
CA LEU A 29 14.55 16.00 26.18
C LEU A 29 14.08 17.18 27.03
N ASP A 30 14.09 18.37 26.45
CA ASP A 30 13.57 19.58 27.06
C ASP A 30 12.30 20.03 26.31
N GLY A 31 11.20 20.19 27.05
CA GLY A 31 9.87 20.54 26.51
C GLY A 31 8.71 19.56 26.82
N SER A 32 8.87 18.57 27.71
CA SER A 32 7.84 17.53 27.97
C SER A 32 6.76 17.88 29.03
N ASP A 33 6.90 18.97 29.79
CA ASP A 33 6.30 19.01 31.15
C ASP A 33 5.14 20.01 31.40
N SER A 34 4.28 20.30 30.42
CA SER A 34 3.08 21.14 30.73
C SER A 34 1.82 20.62 30.05
N ALA A 35 1.04 19.79 30.74
CA ALA A 35 -0.19 19.22 30.22
C ALA A 35 -1.35 20.23 30.21
N THR A 36 -1.53 20.95 29.10
CA THR A 36 -2.81 21.56 28.72
C THR A 36 -3.10 21.22 27.26
N LEU A 37 -4.30 20.69 27.00
CA LEU A 37 -4.73 20.15 25.70
C LEU A 37 -4.70 21.19 24.54
N GLY A 38 -4.62 22.49 24.85
CA GLY A 38 -4.66 23.59 23.87
C GLY A 38 -3.33 23.92 23.18
N ASP A 39 -2.19 23.51 23.74
CA ASP A 39 -0.85 23.91 23.27
C ASP A 39 -0.13 22.82 22.45
N ALA A 40 -0.77 21.69 22.19
CA ALA A 40 -0.15 20.52 21.57
C ALA A 40 0.29 20.69 20.11
N LEU A 41 -0.08 21.80 19.45
CA LEU A 41 0.12 21.99 18.01
C LEU A 41 1.42 22.72 17.61
N ARG A 42 2.23 23.20 18.56
CA ARG A 42 3.50 23.93 18.25
C ARG A 42 4.63 23.69 19.25
N ARG A 43 4.73 22.50 19.86
CA ARG A 43 5.81 22.23 20.83
C ARG A 43 7.04 21.67 20.15
N GLU A 44 7.96 22.58 19.89
CA GLU A 44 9.35 22.25 19.58
C GLU A 44 9.96 21.49 20.77
N VAL A 45 10.37 20.24 20.54
CA VAL A 45 11.08 19.41 21.53
C VAL A 45 12.57 19.52 21.26
N ARG A 46 13.35 19.87 22.28
CA ARG A 46 14.80 20.02 22.16
C ARG A 46 15.50 18.78 22.67
N LEU A 47 16.37 18.20 21.84
CA LEU A 47 17.27 17.13 22.24
C LEU A 47 18.57 17.75 22.74
N LEU A 48 18.91 17.44 23.99
CA LEU A 48 20.10 17.92 24.69
C LEU A 48 21.03 16.74 24.97
N VAL A 49 22.34 16.93 24.80
CA VAL A 49 23.37 15.93 25.11
C VAL A 49 24.43 16.52 26.02
N ARG A 50 25.25 15.68 26.63
CA ARG A 50 26.41 16.18 27.39
C ARG A 50 27.44 16.80 26.45
N GLU A 51 28.13 17.83 26.93
CA GLU A 51 29.10 18.58 26.13
C GLU A 51 30.29 17.71 25.67
N ASP A 52 30.75 16.81 26.53
CA ASP A 52 31.81 15.83 26.24
C ASP A 52 31.41 14.79 25.18
N GLN A 53 30.10 14.61 24.94
CA GLN A 53 29.54 13.67 23.98
C GLN A 53 28.95 14.35 22.74
N HIS A 54 29.01 15.69 22.65
CA HIS A 54 28.31 16.46 21.61
C HIS A 54 28.80 16.12 20.20
N ALA A 55 30.12 16.07 20.00
CA ALA A 55 30.72 15.71 18.72
C ALA A 55 30.38 14.27 18.30
N LEU A 56 30.43 13.32 19.24
CA LEU A 56 30.05 11.93 18.99
C LEU A 56 28.56 11.80 18.64
N ALA A 57 27.69 12.54 19.33
CA ALA A 57 26.26 12.57 19.05
C ALA A 57 25.97 13.12 17.65
N LEU A 58 26.67 14.19 17.23
CA LEU A 58 26.57 14.72 15.87
C LEU A 58 27.02 13.70 14.83
N THR A 59 28.12 12.98 15.07
CA THR A 59 28.59 11.93 14.16
C THR A 59 27.58 10.79 14.04
N ILE A 60 27.03 10.29 15.15
CA ILE A 60 26.03 9.21 15.13
C ILE A 60 24.79 9.63 14.35
N LEU A 61 24.28 10.85 14.60
CA LEU A 61 23.09 11.35 13.88
C LEU A 61 23.41 11.69 12.41
N ALA A 62 24.63 12.11 12.10
CA ALA A 62 25.07 12.36 10.73
C ALA A 62 25.24 11.05 9.95
N ASP A 63 25.86 10.03 10.54
CA ASP A 63 26.07 8.72 9.92
C ASP A 63 24.75 7.97 9.69
N GLU A 64 23.74 8.17 10.55
CA GLU A 64 22.38 7.63 10.33
C GLU A 64 21.52 8.51 9.41
N SER A 65 21.88 9.79 9.22
CA SER A 65 21.21 10.66 8.23
C SER A 65 21.88 10.66 6.84
N VAL A 66 23.13 10.19 6.73
CA VAL A 66 23.93 10.10 5.49
C VAL A 66 24.23 8.65 5.08
N GLY A 67 24.17 7.70 6.01
CA GLY A 67 23.84 6.31 5.69
C GLY A 67 22.50 6.28 4.94
N PRO A 68 22.18 5.22 4.18
CA PRO A 68 20.94 5.16 3.41
C PRO A 68 19.78 5.42 4.37
N ALA A 69 19.27 6.65 4.37
CA ALA A 69 18.18 7.07 5.23
C ALA A 69 16.99 6.19 4.92
N GLY A 70 16.79 5.13 5.70
CA GLY A 70 15.93 4.07 5.23
C GLY A 70 15.84 2.80 6.05
N ASP A 71 16.60 2.60 7.13
CA ASP A 71 16.23 1.60 8.14
C ASP A 71 15.23 2.22 9.13
N VAL A 72 14.10 2.63 8.52
CA VAL A 72 12.78 2.57 9.11
C VAL A 72 12.75 1.30 9.94
N GLN A 73 12.55 1.41 11.26
CA GLN A 73 12.10 0.29 12.08
C GLN A 73 11.09 -0.47 11.24
N VAL A 74 11.48 -1.64 10.74
CA VAL A 74 10.59 -2.53 10.01
C VAL A 74 9.58 -2.96 11.06
N HIS A 75 8.55 -2.14 11.19
CA HIS A 75 7.26 -2.50 11.72
C HIS A 75 6.96 -3.77 10.94
N ARG A 76 7.12 -4.93 11.58
CA ARG A 76 6.80 -6.21 10.97
C ARG A 76 5.34 -6.11 10.55
N GLY A 77 5.16 -5.81 9.27
CA GLY A 77 3.95 -5.54 8.50
C GLY A 77 2.67 -5.30 9.29
N THR A 78 2.48 -4.12 9.88
CA THR A 78 1.12 -3.57 9.83
C THR A 78 0.99 -2.99 8.42
N MET A 79 0.18 -3.62 7.56
CA MET A 79 -0.17 -2.99 6.29
C MET A 79 -0.58 -1.56 6.60
N THR A 80 0.07 -0.59 5.94
CA THR A 80 -0.31 0.81 6.09
C THR A 80 -1.79 0.96 5.73
N ASP A 81 -2.50 1.90 6.35
CA ASP A 81 -3.94 2.06 6.07
C ASP A 81 -4.20 2.32 4.58
N LEU A 82 -3.24 2.93 3.88
CA LEU A 82 -3.25 3.12 2.43
C LEU A 82 -3.15 1.80 1.65
N GLU A 83 -2.25 0.89 2.04
CA GLU A 83 -2.12 -0.42 1.40
C GLU A 83 -3.36 -1.30 1.64
N ARG A 84 -3.94 -1.28 2.85
CA ARG A 84 -5.21 -1.96 3.12
C ARG A 84 -6.33 -1.39 2.26
N PHE A 85 -6.42 -0.07 2.17
CA PHE A 85 -7.40 0.60 1.32
C PHE A 85 -7.23 0.22 -0.14
N ALA A 86 -6.00 0.22 -0.67
CA ALA A 86 -5.71 -0.18 -2.04
C ALA A 86 -6.09 -1.63 -2.33
N VAL A 87 -5.78 -2.57 -1.43
CA VAL A 87 -6.16 -3.98 -1.58
C VAL A 87 -7.68 -4.15 -1.55
N VAL A 88 -8.37 -3.46 -0.65
CA VAL A 88 -9.83 -3.48 -0.58
C VAL A 88 -10.44 -2.89 -1.85
N LEU A 89 -9.94 -1.75 -2.32
CA LEU A 89 -10.40 -1.09 -3.55
C LEU A 89 -10.20 -1.97 -4.78
N ILE A 90 -9.05 -2.63 -4.92
CA ILE A 90 -8.77 -3.54 -6.04
C ILE A 90 -9.72 -4.74 -5.99
N ARG A 91 -9.96 -5.35 -4.81
CA ARG A 91 -10.90 -6.46 -4.66
C ARG A 91 -12.33 -6.07 -4.99
N THR A 92 -12.79 -4.90 -4.52
CA THR A 92 -14.15 -4.44 -4.77
C THR A 92 -14.34 -4.12 -6.25
N MET A 93 -13.39 -3.44 -6.91
CA MET A 93 -13.46 -3.21 -8.35
C MET A 93 -13.49 -4.52 -9.15
N GLY A 94 -12.67 -5.51 -8.77
CA GLY A 94 -12.68 -6.83 -9.40
C GLY A 94 -14.03 -7.55 -9.25
N MET A 95 -14.64 -7.52 -8.06
CA MET A 95 -15.99 -8.06 -7.85
C MET A 95 -17.05 -7.33 -8.68
N PHE A 96 -17.00 -6.00 -8.75
CA PHE A 96 -17.95 -5.22 -9.55
C PHE A 96 -17.85 -5.53 -11.04
N MET A 97 -16.63 -5.67 -11.58
CA MET A 97 -16.44 -6.05 -12.99
C MET A 97 -16.96 -7.45 -13.29
N MET A 98 -16.73 -8.43 -12.41
CA MET A 98 -17.27 -9.78 -12.57
C MET A 98 -18.81 -9.80 -12.53
N VAL A 99 -19.42 -9.15 -11.53
CA VAL A 99 -20.88 -9.12 -11.37
C VAL A 99 -21.53 -8.36 -12.51
N GLY A 100 -21.00 -7.19 -12.88
CA GLY A 100 -21.50 -6.41 -14.01
C GLY A 100 -21.39 -7.17 -15.33
N GLY A 101 -20.28 -7.88 -15.55
CA GLY A 101 -20.12 -8.77 -16.70
C GLY A 101 -21.16 -9.89 -16.74
N LEU A 102 -21.39 -10.57 -15.62
CA LEU A 102 -22.39 -11.65 -15.54
C LEU A 102 -23.81 -11.15 -15.84
N ILE A 103 -24.23 -10.03 -15.23
CA ILE A 103 -25.54 -9.43 -15.45
C ILE A 103 -25.71 -9.05 -16.93
N TYR A 104 -24.69 -8.41 -17.51
CA TYR A 104 -24.71 -7.99 -18.91
C TYR A 104 -24.86 -9.18 -19.87
N ILE A 105 -24.23 -10.32 -19.58
CA ILE A 105 -24.36 -11.56 -20.37
C ILE A 105 -25.76 -12.13 -20.26
N THR A 106 -26.31 -12.24 -19.06
CA THR A 106 -27.68 -12.74 -18.85
C THR A 106 -28.66 -11.89 -19.64
N TYR A 107 -28.51 -10.57 -19.57
CA TYR A 107 -29.33 -9.62 -20.32
C TYR A 107 -29.21 -9.81 -21.84
N ILE A 108 -27.99 -9.90 -22.39
CA ILE A 108 -27.79 -10.14 -23.83
C ILE A 108 -28.37 -11.50 -24.24
N GLY A 109 -28.14 -12.54 -23.44
CA GLY A 109 -28.63 -13.89 -23.71
C GLY A 109 -30.15 -13.94 -23.76
N GLU A 110 -30.84 -13.32 -22.80
CA GLU A 110 -32.30 -13.17 -22.81
C GLU A 110 -32.77 -12.38 -24.03
N ASN A 111 -32.10 -11.27 -24.34
CA ASN A 111 -32.51 -10.40 -25.44
C ASN A 111 -32.35 -11.09 -26.81
N MET A 112 -31.25 -11.83 -27.00
CA MET A 112 -31.01 -12.64 -28.20
C MET A 112 -32.00 -13.79 -28.32
N THR A 113 -32.34 -14.45 -27.20
CA THR A 113 -33.36 -15.53 -27.18
C THR A 113 -34.74 -14.99 -27.53
N ARG A 114 -35.10 -13.80 -27.04
CA ARG A 114 -36.34 -13.12 -27.37
C ARG A 114 -36.43 -12.74 -28.84
N ILE A 115 -35.37 -12.12 -29.39
CA ILE A 115 -35.30 -11.76 -30.82
C ILE A 115 -35.36 -13.01 -31.71
N ALA A 116 -34.69 -14.10 -31.31
CA ALA A 116 -34.76 -15.37 -32.01
C ALA A 116 -36.19 -15.94 -31.95
N GLY A 117 -36.81 -15.93 -30.76
CA GLY A 117 -38.20 -16.34 -30.48
C GLY A 117 -39.24 -15.64 -31.35
N GLU A 118 -39.09 -14.34 -31.54
CA GLU A 118 -39.96 -13.51 -32.38
C GLU A 118 -39.76 -13.75 -33.89
N ARG A 119 -38.68 -14.44 -34.31
CA ARG A 119 -38.33 -14.67 -35.73
C ARG A 119 -38.23 -16.15 -36.12
N ILE A 120 -38.69 -17.09 -35.28
CA ILE A 120 -38.49 -18.55 -35.45
C ILE A 120 -39.05 -19.10 -36.77
N GLU A 121 -39.98 -18.43 -37.44
CA GLU A 121 -40.47 -18.91 -38.74
C GLU A 121 -39.43 -18.81 -39.88
N LEU A 122 -38.31 -18.08 -39.71
CA LEU A 122 -37.37 -17.80 -40.82
C LEU A 122 -35.88 -18.04 -40.52
N VAL A 123 -35.49 -18.39 -39.29
CA VAL A 123 -34.07 -18.46 -38.92
C VAL A 123 -33.58 -19.91 -38.79
N ASN A 124 -32.62 -20.27 -39.63
CA ASN A 124 -31.99 -21.59 -39.62
C ASN A 124 -31.32 -21.84 -38.24
N PRO A 125 -31.75 -22.86 -37.47
CA PRO A 125 -31.31 -23.11 -36.10
C PRO A 125 -29.80 -23.39 -36.00
N THR A 126 -29.18 -23.91 -37.07
CA THR A 126 -27.74 -24.17 -37.12
C THR A 126 -26.94 -22.87 -37.07
N ARG A 127 -27.40 -21.79 -37.71
CA ARG A 127 -26.70 -20.49 -37.69
C ARG A 127 -26.75 -19.85 -36.30
N VAL A 128 -27.87 -19.98 -35.61
CA VAL A 128 -28.03 -19.47 -34.23
C VAL A 128 -27.06 -20.18 -33.29
N LYS A 129 -26.95 -21.51 -33.40
CA LYS A 129 -25.99 -22.30 -32.61
C LYS A 129 -24.54 -21.83 -32.84
N VAL A 130 -24.15 -21.64 -34.11
CA VAL A 130 -22.78 -21.17 -34.45
C VAL A 130 -22.48 -19.78 -33.87
N ILE A 131 -23.43 -18.84 -33.96
CA ILE A 131 -23.25 -17.50 -33.38
C ILE A 131 -23.04 -17.60 -31.87
N TRP A 132 -23.78 -18.47 -31.18
CA TRP A 132 -23.62 -18.65 -29.73
C TRP A 132 -22.25 -19.26 -29.38
N GLU A 133 -21.79 -20.27 -30.11
CA GLU A 133 -20.44 -20.83 -29.88
C GLU A 133 -19.33 -19.76 -30.06
N ILE A 134 -19.46 -18.89 -31.07
CA ILE A 134 -18.50 -17.80 -31.31
C ILE A 134 -18.54 -16.76 -30.18
N VAL A 135 -19.72 -16.34 -29.75
CA VAL A 135 -19.88 -15.37 -28.66
C VAL A 135 -19.34 -15.93 -27.35
N ARG A 136 -19.58 -17.22 -27.07
CA ARG A 136 -19.04 -17.91 -25.89
C ARG A 136 -17.51 -17.99 -25.94
N LEU A 137 -16.94 -18.37 -27.08
CA LEU A 137 -15.48 -18.43 -27.25
C LEU A 137 -14.82 -17.06 -27.07
N ALA A 138 -15.38 -16.01 -27.68
CA ALA A 138 -14.86 -14.65 -27.53
C ALA A 138 -14.92 -14.19 -26.07
N PHE A 139 -15.96 -14.57 -25.34
CA PHE A 139 -16.10 -14.27 -23.92
C PHE A 139 -15.06 -14.99 -23.06
N ASP A 140 -14.90 -16.31 -23.25
CA ASP A 140 -13.93 -17.11 -22.51
C ASP A 140 -12.50 -16.55 -22.71
N LEU A 141 -12.20 -16.05 -23.90
CA LEU A 141 -10.94 -15.35 -24.21
C LEU A 141 -10.81 -14.01 -23.46
N VAL A 142 -11.86 -13.18 -23.42
CA VAL A 142 -11.82 -11.89 -22.71
C VAL A 142 -11.67 -12.10 -21.21
N VAL A 143 -12.47 -12.99 -20.61
CA VAL A 143 -12.36 -13.32 -19.17
C VAL A 143 -11.00 -13.92 -18.85
N GLY A 144 -10.54 -14.87 -19.66
CA GLY A 144 -9.20 -15.45 -19.54
C GLY A 144 -8.12 -14.37 -19.57
N GLY A 145 -8.19 -13.44 -20.52
CA GLY A 145 -7.25 -12.32 -20.63
C GLY A 145 -7.25 -11.39 -19.42
N VAL A 146 -8.43 -11.02 -18.91
CA VAL A 146 -8.57 -10.19 -17.70
C VAL A 146 -8.02 -10.91 -16.47
N MET A 147 -8.32 -12.20 -16.29
CA MET A 147 -7.83 -12.99 -15.18
C MET A 147 -6.31 -13.16 -15.22
N ILE A 148 -5.72 -13.37 -16.40
CA ILE A 148 -4.26 -13.44 -16.59
C ILE A 148 -3.61 -12.09 -16.26
N GLY A 149 -4.12 -10.98 -16.81
CA GLY A 149 -3.58 -9.65 -16.55
C GLY A 149 -3.68 -9.26 -15.07
N TYR A 150 -4.77 -9.65 -14.41
CA TYR A 150 -4.95 -9.49 -12.97
C TYR A 150 -3.93 -10.32 -12.18
N ALA A 151 -3.76 -11.60 -12.53
CA ALA A 151 -2.80 -12.48 -11.88
C ALA A 151 -1.35 -11.99 -12.06
N GLU A 152 -1.00 -11.50 -13.25
CA GLU A 152 0.32 -10.91 -13.52
C GLU A 152 0.55 -9.65 -12.68
N SER A 153 -0.44 -8.77 -12.60
CA SER A 153 -0.36 -7.54 -11.79
C SER A 153 -0.22 -7.87 -10.30
N LEU A 154 -0.97 -8.87 -9.81
CA LEU A 154 -0.85 -9.37 -8.44
C LEU A 154 0.51 -10.01 -8.18
N ALA A 155 1.00 -10.84 -9.11
CA ALA A 155 2.31 -11.46 -9.00
C ALA A 155 3.43 -10.42 -8.98
N ARG A 156 3.38 -9.38 -9.83
CA ARG A 156 4.33 -8.26 -9.80
C ARG A 156 4.27 -7.50 -8.48
N CYS A 157 3.07 -7.24 -7.96
CA CYS A 157 2.89 -6.58 -6.67
C CYS A 157 3.50 -7.41 -5.52
N VAL A 158 3.23 -8.71 -5.48
CA VAL A 158 3.77 -9.64 -4.47
C VAL A 158 5.28 -9.77 -4.59
N CYS A 159 5.81 -9.99 -5.81
CA CYS A 159 7.25 -10.09 -6.04
C CYS A 159 7.97 -8.80 -5.65
N TRP A 160 7.41 -7.64 -5.97
CA TRP A 160 7.95 -6.35 -5.52
C TRP A 160 7.96 -6.21 -4.00
N GLY A 161 6.91 -6.68 -3.32
CA GLY A 161 6.87 -6.76 -1.86
C GLY A 161 7.92 -7.69 -1.27
N ILE A 162 8.15 -8.86 -1.88
CA ILE A 162 9.15 -9.85 -1.44
C ILE A 162 10.58 -9.35 -1.70
N ASP A 163 10.87 -8.78 -2.87
CA ASP A 163 12.19 -8.25 -3.21
C ASP A 163 12.61 -7.12 -2.27
N ARG A 164 11.66 -6.27 -1.86
CA ARG A 164 11.91 -5.28 -0.81
C ARG A 164 12.18 -5.93 0.56
N GLY A 165 11.53 -7.05 0.88
CA GLY A 165 11.75 -7.78 2.13
C GLY A 165 13.01 -8.65 2.17
N ARG A 166 13.66 -8.93 1.02
CA ARG A 166 14.83 -9.82 0.91
C ARG A 166 16.18 -9.13 0.76
N ARG A 167 16.22 -7.82 0.54
CA ARG A 167 17.51 -7.11 0.49
C ARG A 167 18.19 -7.22 1.86
N PRO A 168 19.43 -7.74 1.94
CA PRO A 168 20.15 -7.77 3.20
C PRO A 168 20.31 -6.33 3.69
N ALA A 169 19.91 -6.09 4.94
CA ALA A 169 20.11 -4.82 5.62
C ALA A 169 21.60 -4.51 5.64
N GLY A 170 21.98 -3.47 4.91
CA GLY A 170 23.36 -3.03 4.71
C GLY A 170 23.35 -1.59 4.28
#